data_AF-A0AAV8X1Y6-F1
#
_entry.id   AF-A0AAV8X1Y6-F1
#
_cell.length_a   1.000
_cell.length_b   1.000
_cell.length_c   1.000
_cell.angle_alpha   90.00
_cell.angle_beta   90.00
_cell.angle_gamma   90.00
#
_symmetry.space_group_name_H-M   'P 1'
#
loop_
_entity.id
_entity.type
_entity.pdbx_description
1 polymer ?
#
loop_
_entity_poly.entity_id
_entity_poly.type
_entity_poly.pdbx_seq_one_letter_code
_entity_poly.pdbx_strand_id
1 'polypeptide(L)'
;MSQCKVWLDNYSGQYYPGAQIQGKVVLNLDGDTKLRGVKVKIICHEHTEWLGTESYYEDNEQKSRDTLFKGDNDAFATELILYGGQSGTTSLPVGQHIYPFNLNLPNNLPATFHGEHGSVSYKLIATVDRPMALDYEDQLIFVVLAPVNLNLLQQPDLLIITCLVDDPSKEERVQNNILVELNEVGLGAHGEHTYTFSVMLPMNVPIPNFSQCKLFKVQYVYKVDLEILMYPEVGNIEINQAGGHPGGFSIPATAGEFIPGYPYPEGPGTQYPPPVGGVPVYPRLLPSAPPSGFDPKAQEISGIPNRNENPHPDQPPPSYDSLNMN
;
A
#
# COMPACT_ATOMS: atom_id res chain seq x y z
N MET A 1 -27.71 -23.74 14.06
CA MET A 1 -26.91 -23.78 12.83
C MET A 1 -25.47 -24.00 13.22
N SER A 2 -24.87 -25.08 12.73
CA SER A 2 -23.44 -25.33 12.91
C SER A 2 -22.59 -24.21 12.27
N GLN A 3 -21.50 -23.81 12.93
CA GLN A 3 -20.62 -22.72 12.49
C GLN A 3 -19.14 -22.98 12.80
N CYS A 4 -18.26 -22.56 11.90
CA CYS A 4 -16.81 -22.49 12.11
C CYS A 4 -16.42 -21.02 12.31
N LYS A 5 -15.53 -20.73 13.27
CA LYS A 5 -14.96 -19.40 13.49
C LYS A 5 -13.48 -19.47 13.77
N VAL A 6 -12.69 -18.63 13.13
CA VAL A 6 -11.24 -18.52 13.35
C VAL A 6 -10.90 -17.24 14.10
N TRP A 7 -9.98 -17.36 15.06
CA TRP A 7 -9.52 -16.23 15.88
C TRP A 7 -8.00 -16.24 15.93
N LEU A 8 -7.41 -15.06 15.82
CA LEU A 8 -6.02 -14.82 16.16
C LEU A 8 -5.92 -14.31 17.60
N ASP A 9 -4.87 -14.73 18.31
CA ASP A 9 -4.62 -14.23 19.66
C ASP A 9 -4.07 -12.79 19.64
N ASN A 10 -3.36 -12.41 18.58
CA ASN A 10 -2.95 -11.03 18.35
C ASN A 10 -4.08 -10.22 17.69
N TYR A 11 -4.84 -9.48 18.50
CA TYR A 11 -5.95 -8.64 18.05
C TYR A 11 -5.56 -7.49 17.12
N SER A 12 -4.27 -7.11 17.06
CA SER A 12 -3.83 -6.08 16.10
C SER A 12 -3.81 -6.59 14.67
N GLY A 13 -3.75 -7.91 14.47
CA GLY A 13 -3.62 -8.52 13.15
C GLY A 13 -2.32 -8.15 12.43
N GLN A 14 -1.31 -7.63 13.12
CA GLN A 14 -0.02 -7.24 12.54
C GLN A 14 1.07 -8.25 12.90
N TYR A 15 1.79 -8.74 11.90
CA TYR A 15 2.87 -9.70 12.04
C TYR A 15 4.10 -9.27 11.25
N TYR A 16 5.23 -9.87 11.58
CA TYR A 16 6.49 -9.69 10.87
C TYR A 16 6.94 -11.04 10.28
N PRO A 17 7.75 -11.06 9.21
CA PRO A 17 8.41 -12.27 8.77
C PRO A 17 9.16 -12.95 9.92
N GLY A 18 9.10 -14.28 10.00
CA GLY A 18 9.68 -15.05 11.11
C GLY A 18 8.81 -15.11 12.38
N ALA A 19 7.76 -14.30 12.48
CA ALA A 19 6.89 -14.30 13.65
C ALA A 19 6.06 -15.58 13.77
N GLN A 20 5.64 -15.87 14.99
CA GLN A 20 4.72 -16.96 15.29
C GLN A 20 3.28 -16.45 15.24
N ILE A 21 2.42 -17.12 14.46
CA ILE A 21 0.98 -16.93 14.44
C ILE A 21 0.33 -17.95 15.36
N GLN A 22 -0.49 -17.46 16.29
CA GLN A 22 -1.23 -18.26 17.25
C GLN A 22 -2.70 -17.88 17.26
N GLY A 23 -3.55 -18.85 17.54
CA GLY A 23 -4.97 -18.65 17.57
C GLY A 23 -5.74 -19.94 17.78
N LYS A 24 -7.03 -19.90 17.45
CA LYS A 24 -7.92 -21.05 17.57
C LYS A 24 -9.00 -21.07 16.51
N VAL A 25 -9.39 -22.28 16.12
CA VAL A 25 -10.63 -22.55 15.37
C VAL A 25 -11.67 -23.04 16.36
N VAL A 26 -12.84 -22.40 16.39
CA VAL A 26 -13.98 -22.77 17.21
C VAL A 26 -15.08 -23.29 16.30
N LEU A 27 -15.39 -24.58 16.44
CA LEU A 27 -16.44 -25.26 15.71
C LEU A 27 -17.62 -25.51 16.66
N ASN A 28 -18.75 -24.88 16.40
CA ASN A 28 -19.99 -25.16 17.13
C ASN A 28 -20.90 -26.01 16.24
N LEU A 29 -21.24 -27.21 16.71
CA LEU A 29 -22.10 -28.16 16.00
C LEU A 29 -23.48 -28.21 16.67
N ASP A 30 -24.54 -28.18 15.87
CA ASP A 30 -25.93 -28.36 16.31
C ASP A 30 -26.45 -29.79 16.20
N GLY A 31 -25.60 -30.71 15.74
CA GLY A 31 -25.83 -32.15 15.72
C GLY A 31 -24.53 -32.92 15.49
N ASP A 32 -24.57 -34.23 15.71
CA ASP A 32 -23.43 -35.10 15.44
C ASP A 32 -23.02 -35.00 13.97
N THR A 33 -21.78 -34.60 13.72
CA THR A 33 -21.31 -34.23 12.38
C THR A 33 -20.09 -35.04 12.00
N LYS A 34 -20.16 -35.66 10.82
CA LYS A 34 -19.03 -36.34 10.19
C LYS A 34 -18.13 -35.33 9.47
N LEU A 35 -16.82 -35.43 9.69
CA LEU A 35 -15.82 -34.59 9.02
C LEU A 35 -14.54 -35.37 8.71
N ARG A 36 -13.79 -34.94 7.70
CA ARG A 36 -12.49 -35.53 7.33
C ARG A 36 -11.32 -34.85 8.04
N GLY A 37 -11.46 -33.57 8.35
CA GLY A 37 -10.48 -32.85 9.12
C GLY A 37 -10.85 -31.39 9.36
N VAL A 38 -10.08 -30.77 10.25
CA VAL A 38 -10.08 -29.34 10.52
C VAL A 38 -8.68 -28.84 10.20
N LYS A 39 -8.58 -27.80 9.38
CA LYS A 39 -7.30 -27.24 8.94
C LYS A 39 -7.35 -25.74 8.88
N VAL A 40 -6.17 -25.13 9.00
CA VAL A 40 -5.97 -23.71 8.74
C VAL A 40 -4.96 -23.53 7.62
N LYS A 41 -5.22 -22.60 6.72
CA LYS A 41 -4.37 -22.26 5.58
C LYS A 41 -4.08 -20.77 5.62
N ILE A 42 -2.82 -20.40 5.46
CA ILE A 42 -2.41 -19.02 5.21
C ILE A 42 -2.08 -18.87 3.74
N ILE A 43 -2.57 -17.81 3.11
CA ILE A 43 -2.27 -17.45 1.72
C ILE A 43 -1.82 -15.99 1.69
N CYS A 44 -0.69 -15.73 1.04
CA CYS A 44 -0.30 -14.42 0.53
C CYS A 44 -0.71 -14.34 -0.93
N HIS A 45 -1.71 -13.52 -1.22
CA HIS A 45 -2.28 -13.36 -2.54
C HIS A 45 -1.90 -12.01 -3.15
N GLU A 46 -1.44 -12.05 -4.38
CA GLU A 46 -1.10 -10.93 -5.23
C GLU A 46 -2.19 -10.76 -6.26
N HIS A 47 -2.68 -9.54 -6.38
CA HIS A 47 -3.65 -9.18 -7.39
C HIS A 47 -3.22 -7.88 -8.04
N THR A 48 -3.17 -7.86 -9.36
CA THR A 48 -2.91 -6.66 -10.17
C THR A 48 -4.03 -6.47 -11.17
N GLU A 49 -4.48 -5.24 -11.36
CA GLU A 49 -5.55 -4.94 -12.31
C GLU A 49 -5.49 -3.48 -12.78
N TRP A 50 -5.64 -3.26 -14.08
CA TRP A 50 -5.80 -1.93 -14.68
C TRP A 50 -6.44 -1.98 -16.08
N LEU A 51 -7.05 -0.87 -16.48
CA LEU A 51 -7.52 -0.68 -17.86
C LEU A 51 -6.36 -0.22 -18.75
N GLY A 52 -6.34 -0.69 -19.99
CA GLY A 52 -5.40 -0.25 -21.02
C GLY A 52 -5.89 -0.60 -22.42
N THR A 53 -5.06 -0.31 -23.42
CA THR A 53 -5.39 -0.54 -24.82
C THR A 53 -4.32 -1.45 -25.44
N GLU A 54 -4.75 -2.56 -26.04
CA GLU A 54 -3.86 -3.52 -26.70
C GLU A 54 -3.94 -3.34 -28.22
N SER A 55 -2.79 -3.26 -28.89
CA SER A 55 -2.71 -3.26 -30.36
C SER A 55 -2.54 -4.68 -30.89
N TYR A 56 -3.31 -5.05 -31.91
CA TYR A 56 -3.18 -6.33 -32.60
C TYR A 56 -3.28 -6.14 -34.12
N TYR A 57 -2.78 -7.12 -34.87
CA TYR A 57 -2.89 -7.12 -36.33
C TYR A 57 -4.03 -8.05 -36.75
N GLU A 58 -4.93 -7.54 -37.58
CA GLU A 58 -5.99 -8.29 -38.24
C GLU A 58 -5.99 -7.89 -39.70
N ASP A 59 -5.87 -8.85 -40.61
CA ASP A 59 -5.80 -8.61 -42.07
C ASP A 59 -4.73 -7.57 -42.50
N ASN A 60 -3.55 -7.60 -41.86
CA ASN A 60 -2.46 -6.62 -42.03
C ASN A 60 -2.80 -5.17 -41.64
N GLU A 61 -3.95 -4.93 -41.02
CA GLU A 61 -4.30 -3.66 -40.39
C GLU A 61 -4.01 -3.72 -38.90
N GLN A 62 -3.34 -2.69 -38.38
CA GLN A 62 -3.18 -2.52 -36.94
C GLN A 62 -4.49 -1.98 -36.36
N LYS A 63 -5.07 -2.74 -35.43
CA LYS A 63 -6.26 -2.36 -34.67
C LYS A 63 -5.91 -2.26 -33.20
N SER A 64 -6.74 -1.54 -32.46
CA SER A 64 -6.61 -1.40 -31.01
C SER A 64 -7.94 -1.72 -30.33
N ARG A 65 -7.88 -2.36 -29.16
CA ARG A 65 -9.05 -2.57 -28.30
C ARG A 65 -8.72 -2.20 -26.87
N ASP A 66 -9.70 -1.66 -26.16
CA ASP A 66 -9.60 -1.51 -24.72
C ASP A 66 -9.74 -2.89 -24.07
N THR A 67 -8.91 -3.13 -23.06
CA THR A 67 -8.83 -4.40 -22.35
C THR A 67 -8.57 -4.17 -20.87
N LEU A 68 -9.01 -5.12 -20.06
CA LEU A 68 -8.69 -5.20 -18.64
C LEU A 68 -7.48 -6.11 -18.50
N PHE A 69 -6.36 -5.53 -18.12
CA PHE A 69 -5.17 -6.27 -17.74
C PHE A 69 -5.32 -6.67 -16.29
N LYS A 70 -5.17 -7.96 -16.02
CA LYS A 70 -5.32 -8.53 -14.69
C LYS A 70 -4.24 -9.59 -14.48
N GLY A 71 -3.81 -9.79 -13.25
CA GLY A 71 -2.96 -10.89 -12.85
C GLY A 71 -3.28 -11.32 -11.42
N ASP A 72 -3.27 -12.63 -11.18
CA ASP A 72 -3.49 -13.22 -9.86
C ASP A 72 -2.39 -14.25 -9.56
N ASN A 73 -1.77 -14.18 -8.38
CA ASN A 73 -0.75 -15.15 -7.98
C ASN A 73 -0.74 -15.35 -6.46
N ASP A 74 -0.63 -16.60 -6.02
CA ASP A 74 -0.35 -16.92 -4.61
C ASP A 74 1.17 -16.96 -4.40
N ALA A 75 1.74 -15.88 -3.88
CA ALA A 75 3.19 -15.77 -3.61
C ALA A 75 3.65 -16.69 -2.49
N PHE A 76 2.77 -16.96 -1.53
CA PHE A 76 3.05 -17.85 -0.42
C PHE A 76 1.77 -18.57 0.01
N ALA A 77 1.86 -19.86 0.31
CA ALA A 77 0.80 -20.59 0.97
C ALA A 77 1.38 -21.63 1.93
N THR A 78 0.75 -21.79 3.08
CA THR A 78 1.06 -22.86 4.03
C THR A 78 -0.22 -23.37 4.69
N GLU A 79 -0.24 -24.65 5.05
CA GLU A 79 -1.40 -25.32 5.62
C GLU A 79 -0.99 -26.11 6.86
N LEU A 80 -1.83 -26.07 7.90
CA LEU A 80 -1.69 -26.85 9.12
C LEU A 80 -2.99 -27.61 9.38
N ILE A 81 -2.88 -28.93 9.48
CA ILE A 81 -3.98 -29.82 9.88
C ILE A 81 -4.07 -29.81 11.40
N LEU A 82 -5.22 -29.42 11.94
CA LEU A 82 -5.49 -29.34 13.38
C LEU A 82 -6.16 -30.59 13.92
N TYR A 83 -6.91 -31.27 13.06
CA TYR A 83 -7.62 -32.50 13.41
C TYR A 83 -7.90 -33.32 12.14
N GLY A 84 -7.84 -34.65 12.23
CA GLY A 84 -8.08 -35.55 11.11
C GLY A 84 -6.94 -35.61 10.08
N GLY A 85 -7.27 -35.92 8.82
CA GLY A 85 -6.35 -35.81 7.68
C GLY A 85 -5.52 -37.04 7.28
N GLN A 86 -5.35 -38.05 8.14
CA GLN A 86 -4.44 -39.18 7.83
C GLN A 86 -5.09 -40.45 7.29
N SER A 87 -6.39 -40.71 7.52
CA SER A 87 -7.22 -41.70 6.80
C SER A 87 -8.59 -41.84 7.46
N GLY A 88 -9.64 -41.32 6.82
CA GLY A 88 -11.03 -41.61 7.17
C GLY A 88 -11.84 -40.41 7.66
N THR A 89 -13.13 -40.68 7.85
CA THR A 89 -14.12 -39.71 8.37
C THR A 89 -14.33 -39.98 9.85
N THR A 90 -14.27 -38.95 10.69
CA THR A 90 -14.60 -39.05 12.11
C THR A 90 -15.91 -38.31 12.41
N SER A 91 -16.74 -38.88 13.27
CA SER A 91 -17.95 -38.21 13.76
C SER A 91 -17.63 -37.44 15.03
N LEU A 92 -17.89 -36.14 15.05
CA LEU A 92 -17.84 -35.33 16.27
C LEU A 92 -19.24 -35.19 16.85
N PRO A 93 -19.39 -35.23 18.18
CA PRO A 93 -20.66 -35.01 18.84
C PRO A 93 -21.11 -33.55 18.70
N VAL A 94 -22.43 -33.33 18.83
CA VAL A 94 -23.00 -32.00 19.05
C VAL A 94 -22.28 -31.23 20.17
N GLY A 95 -22.10 -29.93 19.99
CA GLY A 95 -21.44 -29.06 20.97
C GLY A 95 -20.29 -28.24 20.39
N GLN A 96 -19.49 -27.67 21.29
CA GLN A 96 -18.37 -26.80 20.94
C GLN A 96 -17.05 -27.57 20.97
N HIS A 97 -16.27 -27.45 19.89
CA HIS A 97 -14.94 -28.01 19.72
C HIS A 97 -13.95 -26.89 19.43
N ILE A 98 -12.84 -26.85 20.16
CA ILE A 98 -11.82 -25.79 20.04
C ILE A 98 -10.50 -26.42 19.64
N TYR A 99 -9.94 -25.94 18.52
CA TYR A 99 -8.67 -26.38 17.97
C TYR A 99 -7.66 -25.23 17.99
N PRO A 100 -6.79 -25.14 19.01
CA PRO A 100 -5.72 -24.16 19.02
C PRO A 100 -4.70 -24.48 17.92
N PHE A 101 -4.10 -23.44 17.35
CA PHE A 101 -3.05 -23.58 16.35
C PHE A 101 -1.89 -22.67 16.64
N ASN A 102 -0.73 -23.09 16.14
CA ASN A 102 0.51 -22.34 16.23
C ASN A 102 1.34 -22.65 14.97
N LEU A 103 1.71 -21.60 14.23
CA LEU A 103 2.47 -21.71 12.99
C LEU A 103 3.55 -20.62 12.92
N ASN A 104 4.74 -20.99 12.45
CA ASN A 104 5.84 -20.04 12.23
C ASN A 104 5.81 -19.50 10.80
N LEU A 105 5.78 -18.18 10.66
CA LEU A 105 5.90 -17.52 9.36
C LEU A 105 7.35 -17.60 8.85
N PRO A 106 7.57 -17.79 7.54
CA PRO A 106 8.90 -17.68 6.95
C PRO A 106 9.51 -16.27 7.12
N ASN A 107 10.84 -16.18 7.07
CA ASN A 107 11.56 -14.91 7.19
C ASN A 107 11.54 -14.08 5.89
N ASN A 108 11.23 -14.69 4.76
CA ASN A 108 11.30 -14.09 3.43
C ASN A 108 9.91 -13.71 2.88
N LEU A 109 8.95 -13.42 3.76
CA LEU A 109 7.60 -13.04 3.36
C LEU A 109 7.54 -11.63 2.79
N PRO A 110 6.75 -11.40 1.71
CA PRO A 110 6.50 -10.04 1.22
C PRO A 110 5.65 -9.23 2.21
N ALA A 111 5.79 -7.91 2.16
CA ALA A 111 4.95 -6.99 2.88
C ALA A 111 3.53 -6.97 2.32
N THR A 112 2.54 -6.76 3.18
CA THR A 112 1.21 -6.34 2.74
C THR A 112 1.30 -4.98 2.06
N PHE A 113 0.67 -4.85 0.89
CA PHE A 113 0.76 -3.65 0.05
C PHE A 113 -0.56 -3.36 -0.65
N HIS A 114 -0.88 -2.07 -0.79
CA HIS A 114 -1.97 -1.57 -1.59
C HIS A 114 -1.46 -0.40 -2.42
N GLY A 115 -1.48 -0.56 -3.74
CA GLY A 115 -1.06 0.44 -4.70
C GLY A 115 -2.16 0.75 -5.71
N GLU A 116 -1.85 1.60 -6.67
CA GLU A 116 -2.81 2.03 -7.69
C GLU A 116 -3.27 0.87 -8.59
N HIS A 117 -2.36 -0.03 -8.93
CA HIS A 117 -2.58 -1.09 -9.92
C HIS A 117 -2.67 -2.49 -9.29
N GLY A 118 -2.81 -2.59 -7.97
CA GLY A 118 -2.92 -3.89 -7.31
C GLY A 118 -2.60 -3.91 -5.82
N SER A 119 -2.61 -5.11 -5.25
CA SER A 119 -2.33 -5.35 -3.84
C SER A 119 -1.64 -6.70 -3.57
N VAL A 120 -0.95 -6.76 -2.44
CA VAL A 120 -0.42 -7.98 -1.81
C VAL A 120 -1.12 -8.13 -0.46
N SER A 121 -1.86 -9.21 -0.25
CA SER A 121 -2.74 -9.38 0.92
C SER A 121 -2.60 -10.77 1.55
N TYR A 122 -2.80 -10.85 2.87
CA TYR A 122 -2.75 -12.12 3.60
C TYR A 122 -4.12 -12.53 4.12
N LYS A 123 -4.45 -13.80 3.92
CA LYS A 123 -5.67 -14.43 4.46
C LYS A 123 -5.30 -15.64 5.30
N LEU A 124 -5.94 -15.78 6.46
CA LEU A 124 -6.00 -17.00 7.23
C LEU A 124 -7.39 -17.61 7.04
N ILE A 125 -7.44 -18.84 6.55
CA ILE A 125 -8.67 -19.56 6.22
C ILE A 125 -8.74 -20.80 7.10
N ALA A 126 -9.80 -20.94 7.88
CA ALA A 126 -10.10 -22.17 8.62
C ALA A 126 -11.17 -22.96 7.89
N THR A 127 -10.87 -24.21 7.55
CA THR A 127 -11.76 -25.10 6.80
C THR A 127 -12.05 -26.35 7.61
N VAL A 128 -13.33 -26.72 7.69
CA VAL A 128 -13.80 -28.00 8.22
C VAL A 128 -14.32 -28.82 7.04
N ASP A 129 -13.52 -29.80 6.60
CA ASP A 129 -13.81 -30.66 5.45
C ASP A 129 -14.95 -31.63 5.79
N ARG A 130 -16.07 -31.50 5.09
CA ARG A 130 -17.25 -32.35 5.28
C ARG A 130 -17.44 -33.30 4.09
N PRO A 131 -17.61 -34.60 4.34
CA PRO A 131 -17.89 -35.54 3.26
C PRO A 131 -19.27 -35.27 2.65
N MET A 132 -19.32 -35.09 1.33
CA MET A 132 -20.56 -34.94 0.55
C MET A 132 -21.43 -33.74 0.97
N ALA A 133 -20.85 -32.74 1.63
CA ALA A 133 -21.50 -31.49 1.99
C ALA A 133 -20.52 -30.33 1.75
N LEU A 134 -21.04 -29.11 1.71
CA LEU A 134 -20.20 -27.90 1.64
C LEU A 134 -19.33 -27.81 2.89
N ASP A 135 -18.08 -27.41 2.78
CA ASP A 135 -17.24 -27.24 3.98
C ASP A 135 -17.75 -26.09 4.86
N TYR A 136 -17.46 -26.16 6.17
CA TYR A 136 -17.57 -24.94 6.97
C TYR A 136 -16.28 -24.17 6.81
N GLU A 137 -16.39 -22.89 6.51
CA GLU A 137 -15.25 -22.02 6.31
C GLU A 137 -15.44 -20.70 7.04
N ASP A 138 -14.36 -20.19 7.61
CA ASP A 138 -14.27 -18.83 8.11
C ASP A 138 -12.87 -18.31 7.78
N GLN A 139 -12.78 -17.02 7.48
CA GLN A 139 -11.53 -16.40 7.07
C GLN A 139 -11.35 -15.04 7.73
N LEU A 140 -10.10 -14.66 7.94
CA LEU A 140 -9.72 -13.32 8.36
C LEU A 140 -8.53 -12.82 7.55
N ILE A 141 -8.42 -11.50 7.48
CA ILE A 141 -7.29 -10.80 6.84
C ILE A 141 -6.37 -10.31 7.97
N PHE A 142 -5.07 -10.40 7.73
CA PHE A 142 -4.06 -9.83 8.60
C PHE A 142 -2.98 -9.13 7.77
N VAL A 143 -2.15 -8.33 8.44
CA VAL A 143 -1.12 -7.50 7.82
C VAL A 143 0.26 -8.06 8.17
N VAL A 144 1.12 -8.17 7.16
CA VAL A 144 2.53 -8.48 7.33
C VAL A 144 3.36 -7.23 7.07
N LEU A 145 4.07 -6.77 8.08
CA LEU A 145 5.05 -5.70 8.01
C LEU A 145 6.42 -6.33 7.79
N ALA A 146 6.95 -6.20 6.57
CA ALA A 146 8.26 -6.74 6.22
C ALA A 146 9.25 -5.59 5.98
N PRO A 147 9.86 -5.03 7.05
CA PRO A 147 10.74 -3.87 6.94
C PRO A 147 11.98 -4.19 6.11
N VAL A 148 12.36 -3.24 5.25
CA VAL A 148 13.59 -3.29 4.46
C VAL A 148 14.69 -2.51 5.18
N ASN A 149 15.89 -3.08 5.25
CA ASN A 149 17.04 -2.37 5.82
C ASN A 149 17.59 -1.36 4.80
N LEU A 150 17.21 -0.09 4.97
CA LEU A 150 17.58 1.01 4.07
C LEU A 150 19.08 1.34 4.08
N ASN A 151 19.81 1.00 5.15
CA ASN A 151 21.25 1.20 5.20
C ASN A 151 21.99 0.36 4.15
N LEU A 152 21.37 -0.72 3.66
CA LEU A 152 21.91 -1.54 2.58
C LEU A 152 21.63 -0.95 1.19
N LEU A 153 20.72 0.01 1.07
CA LEU A 153 20.24 0.56 -0.19
C LEU A 153 20.90 1.90 -0.57
N GLN A 154 21.95 2.30 0.13
CA GLN A 154 22.72 3.54 -0.10
C GLN A 154 21.94 4.87 0.02
N GLN A 155 20.64 4.88 0.35
CA GLN A 155 19.73 6.06 0.47
C GLN A 155 19.21 6.60 -0.88
N PRO A 156 18.36 5.85 -1.62
CA PRO A 156 17.79 6.27 -2.91
C PRO A 156 16.83 7.48 -2.76
N ASP A 157 16.64 8.25 -3.84
CA ASP A 157 15.66 9.35 -3.89
C ASP A 157 14.35 8.97 -4.59
N LEU A 158 14.34 7.86 -5.35
CA LEU A 158 13.20 7.40 -6.12
C LEU A 158 12.94 5.91 -5.88
N LEU A 159 11.68 5.57 -5.67
CA LEU A 159 11.17 4.20 -5.61
C LEU A 159 10.30 3.93 -6.84
N ILE A 160 10.62 2.86 -7.55
CA ILE A 160 9.90 2.44 -8.76
C ILE A 160 9.22 1.12 -8.45
N ILE A 161 7.88 1.10 -8.47
CA ILE A 161 7.10 -0.12 -8.36
C ILE A 161 6.65 -0.54 -9.75
N THR A 162 6.93 -1.78 -10.13
CA THR A 162 6.43 -2.36 -11.38
C THR A 162 5.38 -3.41 -11.04
N CYS A 163 4.17 -3.21 -11.54
CA CYS A 163 3.09 -4.19 -11.52
C CYS A 163 3.06 -4.94 -12.85
N LEU A 164 2.97 -6.26 -12.79
CA LEU A 164 2.96 -7.17 -13.94
C LEU A 164 1.62 -7.91 -13.98
N VAL A 165 1.23 -8.40 -15.15
CA VAL A 165 0.11 -9.33 -15.31
C VAL A 165 0.58 -10.77 -15.57
N ASP A 166 -0.35 -11.71 -15.56
CA ASP A 166 -0.09 -13.09 -15.93
C ASP A 166 -0.14 -13.31 -17.46
N ASP A 167 0.55 -14.37 -17.92
CA ASP A 167 0.54 -14.78 -19.32
C ASP A 167 -0.92 -15.02 -19.79
N PRO A 168 -1.34 -14.50 -20.96
CA PRO A 168 -0.53 -14.27 -22.15
C PRO A 168 0.00 -12.82 -22.37
N SER A 169 -0.32 -11.87 -21.49
CA SER A 169 0.09 -10.47 -21.67
C SER A 169 1.44 -10.19 -21.02
N LYS A 170 2.27 -9.36 -21.66
CA LYS A 170 3.56 -8.89 -21.12
C LYS A 170 3.50 -7.44 -20.65
N GLU A 171 2.30 -6.90 -20.53
CA GLU A 171 2.09 -5.53 -20.10
C GLU A 171 2.56 -5.32 -18.67
N GLU A 172 3.13 -4.15 -18.43
CA GLU A 172 3.60 -3.74 -17.12
C GLU A 172 3.20 -2.30 -16.86
N ARG A 173 2.93 -1.98 -15.59
CA ARG A 173 2.68 -0.61 -15.13
C ARG A 173 3.74 -0.21 -14.15
N VAL A 174 4.32 0.96 -14.40
CA VAL A 174 5.35 1.53 -13.55
C VAL A 174 4.75 2.69 -12.76
N GLN A 175 4.90 2.62 -11.45
CA GLN A 175 4.55 3.69 -10.52
C GLN A 175 5.84 4.25 -9.90
N ASN A 176 6.05 5.55 -10.09
CA ASN A 176 7.16 6.28 -9.51
C ASN A 176 6.72 6.94 -8.21
N ASN A 177 7.45 6.69 -7.12
CA ASN A 177 7.23 7.32 -5.83
C ASN A 177 8.52 8.04 -5.42
N ILE A 178 8.48 9.37 -5.47
CA ILE A 178 9.60 10.24 -5.07
C ILE A 178 9.73 10.15 -3.55
N LEU A 179 10.89 9.70 -3.07
CA LEU A 179 11.20 9.58 -1.66
C LEU A 179 11.76 10.88 -1.10
N VAL A 180 12.59 11.56 -1.89
CA VAL A 180 13.21 12.85 -1.57
C VAL A 180 13.34 13.65 -2.86
N GLU A 181 12.95 14.93 -2.84
CA GLU A 181 13.18 15.86 -3.94
C GLU A 181 14.09 16.99 -3.43
N LEU A 182 15.20 17.23 -4.13
CA LEU A 182 16.15 18.30 -3.81
C LEU A 182 16.32 19.19 -5.04
N ASN A 183 16.01 20.48 -4.88
CA ASN A 183 16.10 21.48 -5.95
C ASN A 183 17.15 22.52 -5.58
N GLU A 184 18.03 22.86 -6.52
CA GLU A 184 19.14 23.80 -6.29
C GLU A 184 19.17 24.93 -7.31
N VAL A 185 19.88 25.99 -6.94
CA VAL A 185 20.02 27.20 -7.77
C VAL A 185 20.87 26.90 -9.01
N GLY A 186 20.40 27.35 -10.17
CA GLY A 186 21.07 27.13 -11.45
C GLY A 186 22.45 27.79 -11.57
N LEU A 187 23.30 27.24 -12.42
CA LEU A 187 24.60 27.80 -12.75
C LEU A 187 24.50 28.85 -13.85
N GLY A 188 25.18 29.98 -13.66
CA GLY A 188 25.40 30.95 -14.72
C GLY A 188 26.26 30.37 -15.85
N ALA A 189 26.18 30.97 -17.03
CA ALA A 189 26.98 30.54 -18.18
C ALA A 189 28.48 30.47 -17.83
N HIS A 190 29.12 29.36 -18.22
CA HIS A 190 30.55 29.07 -17.98
C HIS A 190 30.97 28.91 -16.50
N GLY A 191 30.03 28.75 -15.57
CA GLY A 191 30.31 28.40 -14.18
C GLY A 191 30.49 26.88 -13.98
N GLU A 192 31.41 26.50 -13.11
CA GLU A 192 31.54 25.13 -12.59
C GLU A 192 31.16 25.15 -11.11
N HIS A 193 30.36 24.17 -10.68
CA HIS A 193 30.00 24.01 -9.28
C HIS A 193 29.82 22.53 -8.94
N THR A 194 30.24 22.16 -7.74
CA THR A 194 30.04 20.82 -7.19
C THR A 194 28.92 20.88 -6.17
N TYR A 195 27.81 20.23 -6.46
CA TYR A 195 26.69 20.10 -5.53
C TYR A 195 26.91 18.87 -4.63
N THR A 196 26.74 19.06 -3.32
CA THR A 196 26.76 17.96 -2.34
C THR A 196 25.40 17.86 -1.70
N PHE A 197 24.72 16.74 -1.94
CA PHE A 197 23.37 16.49 -1.43
C PHE A 197 23.43 15.52 -0.25
N SER A 198 22.71 15.85 0.82
CA SER A 198 22.45 14.91 1.93
C SER A 198 21.02 14.40 1.79
N VAL A 199 20.86 13.22 1.19
CA VAL A 199 19.55 12.57 1.05
C VAL A 199 19.17 11.95 2.39
N MET A 200 18.17 12.53 3.08
CA MET A 200 17.60 11.93 4.29
C MET A 200 16.23 11.34 3.97
N LEU A 201 16.11 10.01 4.03
CA LEU A 201 14.82 9.34 3.86
C LEU A 201 13.88 9.71 5.02
N PRO A 202 12.64 10.17 4.74
CA PRO A 202 11.67 10.44 5.80
C PRO A 202 11.32 9.15 6.54
N MET A 203 11.22 9.21 7.88
CA MET A 203 10.97 8.02 8.72
C MET A 203 9.65 7.28 8.43
N ASN A 204 8.72 7.92 7.71
CA ASN A 204 7.36 7.41 7.49
C ASN A 204 7.11 6.95 6.05
N VAL A 205 8.13 6.89 5.19
CA VAL A 205 7.92 6.38 3.82
C VAL A 205 7.76 4.86 3.89
N PRO A 206 6.59 4.30 3.49
CA PRO A 206 6.41 2.86 3.45
C PRO A 206 7.26 2.30 2.30
N ILE A 207 8.22 1.45 2.64
CA ILE A 207 9.11 0.84 1.67
C ILE A 207 8.75 -0.63 1.54
N PRO A 208 8.01 -1.03 0.49
CA PRO A 208 7.49 -2.37 0.37
C PRO A 208 8.62 -3.36 0.09
N ASN A 209 8.60 -4.48 0.81
CA ASN A 209 9.36 -5.66 0.46
C ASN A 209 8.47 -6.57 -0.39
N PHE A 210 8.81 -6.76 -1.67
CA PHE A 210 8.12 -7.69 -2.57
C PHE A 210 8.89 -9.01 -2.76
N SER A 211 9.59 -9.47 -1.72
CA SER A 211 10.26 -10.77 -1.75
C SER A 211 9.28 -11.91 -2.06
N GLN A 212 9.66 -12.83 -2.94
CA GLN A 212 8.80 -13.91 -3.48
C GLN A 212 7.67 -13.46 -4.41
N CYS A 213 7.47 -12.16 -4.59
CA CYS A 213 6.41 -11.69 -5.47
C CYS A 213 6.71 -11.99 -6.93
N LYS A 214 5.68 -12.36 -7.70
CA LYS A 214 5.78 -12.50 -9.16
C LYS A 214 5.22 -11.28 -9.86
N LEU A 215 4.13 -10.72 -9.35
CA LEU A 215 3.41 -9.63 -10.00
C LEU A 215 3.86 -8.24 -9.56
N PHE A 216 4.67 -8.14 -8.50
CA PHE A 216 5.20 -6.88 -7.99
C PHE A 216 6.72 -6.92 -7.95
N LYS A 217 7.35 -5.86 -8.48
CA LYS A 217 8.78 -5.60 -8.36
C LYS A 217 8.97 -4.20 -7.78
N VAL A 218 10.06 -4.04 -7.03
CA VAL A 218 10.48 -2.73 -6.52
C VAL A 218 11.94 -2.49 -6.90
N GLN A 219 12.23 -1.28 -7.37
CA GLN A 219 13.57 -0.79 -7.63
C GLN A 219 13.79 0.53 -6.88
N TYR A 220 15.05 0.74 -6.50
CA TYR A 220 15.51 1.92 -5.77
C TYR A 220 16.53 2.62 -6.64
N VAL A 221 16.27 3.88 -6.99
CA VAL A 221 17.04 4.63 -7.98
C VAL A 221 17.43 6.00 -7.42
N TYR A 222 18.53 6.54 -7.94
CA TYR A 222 18.89 7.94 -7.82
C TYR A 222 18.57 8.64 -9.13
N LYS A 223 17.77 9.69 -9.08
CA LYS A 223 17.43 10.48 -10.27
C LYS A 223 17.90 11.91 -10.09
N VAL A 224 18.92 12.27 -10.87
CA VAL A 224 19.40 13.65 -10.99
C VAL A 224 18.93 14.19 -12.32
N ASP A 225 17.99 15.13 -12.30
CA ASP A 225 17.53 15.85 -13.47
C ASP A 225 18.24 17.21 -13.56
N LEU A 226 18.76 17.56 -14.74
CA LEU A 226 19.37 18.86 -15.01
C LEU A 226 18.48 19.62 -16.00
N GLU A 227 17.89 20.73 -15.57
CA GLU A 227 17.13 21.63 -16.45
C GLU A 227 18.04 22.73 -17.02
N ILE A 228 18.16 22.79 -18.36
CA ILE A 228 18.94 23.82 -19.06
C ILE A 228 17.96 24.77 -19.75
N LEU A 229 17.88 26.00 -19.24
CA LEU A 229 17.10 27.07 -19.86
C LEU A 229 17.99 27.84 -20.85
N MET A 230 17.65 27.79 -22.15
CA MET A 230 18.31 28.57 -23.19
C MET A 230 17.39 29.70 -23.68
N TYR A 231 17.89 30.93 -23.64
CA TYR A 231 17.25 32.08 -24.27
C TYR A 231 18.06 32.46 -25.51
N PRO A 232 17.67 32.03 -26.73
CA PRO A 232 18.39 32.43 -27.92
C PRO A 232 18.19 33.93 -28.16
N GLU A 233 19.25 34.72 -28.06
CA GLU A 233 19.26 36.07 -28.60
C GLU A 233 19.37 35.98 -30.13
N VAL A 234 18.24 36.11 -30.82
CA VAL A 234 18.23 36.29 -32.28
C VAL A 234 18.66 37.73 -32.54
N GLY A 235 19.94 37.92 -32.88
CA GLY A 235 20.46 39.20 -33.35
C GLY A 235 19.74 39.68 -34.61
N ASN A 236 19.88 40.97 -34.91
CA ASN A 236 19.27 41.58 -36.09
C ASN A 236 19.67 40.82 -37.37
N ILE A 237 18.68 40.30 -38.10
CA ILE A 237 18.90 39.69 -39.41
C ILE A 237 19.13 40.83 -40.40
N GLU A 238 20.35 41.00 -40.88
CA GLU A 238 20.64 41.94 -41.97
C GLU A 238 19.97 41.44 -43.25
N ILE A 239 18.85 42.07 -43.63
CA ILE A 239 18.21 41.85 -44.92
C ILE A 239 19.05 42.63 -45.94
N ASN A 240 19.91 41.94 -46.68
CA ASN A 240 20.62 42.51 -47.82
C ASN A 240 19.61 42.94 -48.90
N GLN A 241 19.12 44.17 -48.82
CA GLN A 241 18.39 44.80 -49.92
C GLN A 241 19.42 45.24 -50.97
N ALA A 242 19.65 44.39 -51.97
CA ALA A 242 20.28 44.80 -53.21
C ALA A 242 19.43 45.92 -53.84
N GLY A 243 20.04 47.09 -54.00
CA GLY A 243 19.39 48.36 -54.25
C GLY A 243 18.63 48.49 -55.57
N GLY A 244 17.63 49.38 -55.52
CA GLY A 244 16.90 49.93 -56.66
C GLY A 244 15.82 50.91 -56.20
N HIS A 245 16.21 52.11 -55.77
CA HIS A 245 15.30 53.27 -55.62
C HIS A 245 14.98 53.85 -57.02
N PRO A 246 13.87 54.58 -57.28
CA PRO A 246 13.37 55.64 -56.39
C PRO A 246 11.83 55.84 -56.32
N GLY A 247 11.37 56.39 -55.20
CA GLY A 247 10.00 56.92 -55.06
C GLY A 247 9.77 57.40 -53.64
N GLY A 248 10.28 58.58 -53.31
CA GLY A 248 10.31 59.09 -51.94
C GLY A 248 8.96 59.55 -51.39
N PHE A 249 8.88 59.65 -50.07
CA PHE A 249 8.24 60.75 -49.37
C PHE A 249 8.98 61.01 -48.05
N SER A 250 9.23 62.29 -47.79
CA SER A 250 9.99 62.88 -46.71
C SER A 250 9.33 62.73 -45.33
N ILE A 251 10.15 62.45 -44.32
CA ILE A 251 9.84 62.60 -42.88
C ILE A 251 9.95 64.07 -42.46
N PRO A 252 9.02 64.63 -41.69
CA PRO A 252 9.35 65.69 -40.75
C PRO A 252 9.84 65.06 -39.45
N ALA A 253 11.08 65.37 -39.10
CA ALA A 253 11.57 65.25 -37.74
C ALA A 253 10.89 66.32 -36.88
N THR A 254 10.21 65.90 -35.81
CA THR A 254 9.90 66.79 -34.70
C THR A 254 10.25 66.09 -33.41
N ALA A 255 11.31 66.58 -32.77
CA ALA A 255 11.61 66.33 -31.38
C ALA A 255 10.41 66.75 -30.52
N GLY A 256 9.99 65.89 -29.60
CA GLY A 256 8.89 66.13 -28.68
C GLY A 256 9.07 65.29 -27.42
N GLU A 257 9.14 65.99 -26.30
CA GLU A 257 9.60 65.54 -24.99
C GLU A 257 8.70 64.50 -24.31
N PHE A 258 9.31 63.87 -23.30
CA PHE A 258 8.73 63.10 -22.21
C PHE A 258 7.31 63.50 -21.76
N ILE A 259 6.44 62.50 -21.54
CA ILE A 259 5.38 62.57 -20.52
C ILE A 259 5.37 61.25 -19.70
N PRO A 260 5.40 61.30 -18.36
CA PRO A 260 5.40 60.12 -17.51
C PRO A 260 3.99 59.66 -17.11
N GLY A 261 3.80 58.33 -17.09
CA GLY A 261 2.91 57.59 -16.20
C GLY A 261 1.44 57.46 -16.61
N TYR A 262 0.94 56.24 -16.73
CA TYR A 262 -0.29 55.72 -16.09
C TYR A 262 -0.20 54.17 -15.97
N PRO A 263 -0.90 53.54 -15.00
CA PRO A 263 -0.62 52.19 -14.49
C PRO A 263 -1.16 51.05 -15.37
N TYR A 264 -0.48 49.91 -15.32
CA TYR A 264 -0.98 48.65 -15.88
C TYR A 264 -2.15 48.11 -15.06
N PRO A 265 -3.23 47.62 -15.70
CA PRO A 265 -4.33 46.97 -15.00
C PRO A 265 -3.93 45.56 -14.52
N GLU A 266 -4.31 45.23 -13.29
CA GLU A 266 -4.19 43.90 -12.70
C GLU A 266 -4.95 42.86 -13.54
N GLY A 267 -4.23 41.87 -14.05
CA GLY A 267 -4.82 40.65 -14.62
C GLY A 267 -5.21 39.68 -13.50
N PRO A 268 -6.22 38.82 -13.72
CA PRO A 268 -6.73 37.92 -12.69
C PRO A 268 -5.67 36.89 -12.29
N GLY A 269 -5.41 36.78 -10.99
CA GLY A 269 -4.46 35.82 -10.43
C GLY A 269 -4.80 34.39 -10.79
N THR A 270 -3.81 33.66 -11.32
CA THR A 270 -3.88 32.20 -11.42
C THR A 270 -3.68 31.60 -10.04
N GLN A 271 -4.79 31.23 -9.38
CA GLN A 271 -4.76 30.28 -8.27
C GLN A 271 -4.31 28.93 -8.80
N TYR A 272 -3.12 28.48 -8.41
CA TYR A 272 -2.72 27.09 -8.56
C TYR A 272 -3.57 26.22 -7.62
N PRO A 273 -4.08 25.05 -8.07
CA PRO A 273 -4.72 24.10 -7.16
C PRO A 273 -3.69 23.55 -6.17
N PRO A 274 -4.09 23.18 -4.94
CA PRO A 274 -3.19 22.58 -3.97
C PRO A 274 -2.68 21.22 -4.47
N PRO A 275 -1.46 20.81 -4.09
CA PRO A 275 -0.91 19.51 -4.46
C PRO A 275 -1.75 18.39 -3.85
N VAL A 276 -2.23 17.49 -4.71
CA VAL A 276 -2.91 16.25 -4.32
C VAL A 276 -1.85 15.24 -3.89
N GLY A 277 -1.38 15.37 -2.66
CA GLY A 277 -0.52 14.40 -1.97
C GLY A 277 -1.35 13.60 -0.97
N GLY A 278 -1.93 12.49 -1.41
CA GLY A 278 -2.62 11.55 -0.52
C GLY A 278 -1.61 10.69 0.23
N VAL A 279 -1.55 10.85 1.56
CA VAL A 279 -0.88 9.90 2.45
C VAL A 279 -1.76 8.63 2.50
N PRO A 280 -1.24 7.41 2.31
CA PRO A 280 -2.02 6.21 2.53
C PRO A 280 -2.37 6.10 4.03
N VAL A 281 -3.65 6.29 4.35
CA VAL A 281 -4.19 6.03 5.68
C VAL A 281 -4.48 4.54 5.78
N TYR A 282 -3.70 3.82 6.59
CA TYR A 282 -4.06 2.46 6.98
C TYR A 282 -5.36 2.51 7.79
N PRO A 283 -6.42 1.78 7.38
CA PRO A 283 -7.59 1.65 8.22
C PRO A 283 -7.16 1.03 9.54
N ARG A 284 -7.46 1.67 10.68
CA ARG A 284 -7.52 0.92 11.94
C ARG A 284 -8.59 -0.15 11.74
N LEU A 285 -8.22 -1.41 11.93
CA LEU A 285 -9.20 -2.47 12.15
C LEU A 285 -9.96 -2.12 13.43
N LEU A 286 -11.10 -1.46 13.28
CA LEU A 286 -12.06 -1.33 14.35
C LEU A 286 -12.65 -2.72 14.59
N PRO A 287 -12.81 -3.16 15.85
CA PRO A 287 -13.60 -4.34 16.13
C PRO A 287 -14.96 -4.20 15.45
N SER A 288 -15.35 -5.18 14.64
CA SER A 288 -16.66 -5.24 14.03
C SER A 288 -17.72 -5.14 15.13
N ALA A 289 -18.59 -4.14 15.01
CA ALA A 289 -19.70 -3.96 15.94
C ALA A 289 -20.55 -5.24 15.99
N PRO A 290 -21.02 -5.67 17.18
CA PRO A 290 -21.94 -6.79 17.26
C PRO A 290 -23.23 -6.48 16.47
N PRO A 291 -23.87 -7.49 15.86
CA PRO A 291 -25.05 -7.30 15.04
C PRO A 291 -26.15 -6.57 15.82
N SER A 292 -26.80 -5.62 15.15
CA SER A 292 -27.86 -4.77 15.67
C SER A 292 -29.04 -5.60 16.16
N GLY A 293 -29.15 -5.73 17.48
CA GLY A 293 -30.25 -6.38 18.19
C GLY A 293 -30.10 -6.39 19.73
N PHE A 294 -29.13 -5.68 20.28
CA PHE A 294 -28.88 -5.64 21.73
C PHE A 294 -29.61 -4.43 22.33
N ASP A 295 -30.74 -4.68 23.01
CA ASP A 295 -31.42 -3.69 23.85
C ASP A 295 -30.81 -3.74 25.26
N PRO A 296 -30.15 -2.68 25.75
CA PRO A 296 -29.52 -2.68 27.07
C PRO A 296 -30.51 -2.59 28.25
N LYS A 297 -31.84 -2.62 28.03
CA LYS A 297 -32.85 -2.43 29.10
C LYS A 297 -33.62 -3.65 29.56
N ALA A 298 -33.26 -4.87 29.16
CA ALA A 298 -33.90 -6.07 29.66
C ALA A 298 -32.95 -6.96 30.47
N GLN A 299 -32.64 -6.56 31.71
CA GLN A 299 -32.42 -7.46 32.87
C GLN A 299 -32.07 -6.64 34.12
N GLU A 300 -33.09 -6.07 34.77
CA GLU A 300 -33.07 -6.01 36.23
C GLU A 300 -33.62 -7.33 36.75
N ILE A 301 -32.85 -8.04 37.59
CA ILE A 301 -33.29 -8.63 38.87
C ILE A 301 -32.09 -9.23 39.63
N SER A 302 -31.90 -8.66 40.83
CA SER A 302 -31.36 -9.17 42.09
C SER A 302 -29.92 -9.70 42.21
N GLY A 303 -29.10 -8.95 42.97
CA GLY A 303 -28.31 -9.54 44.06
C GLY A 303 -26.91 -8.98 44.32
N ILE A 304 -26.81 -8.17 45.40
CA ILE A 304 -25.65 -8.02 46.32
C ILE A 304 -24.66 -6.85 46.03
N PRO A 305 -24.19 -6.11 47.06
CA PRO A 305 -24.18 -4.64 47.02
C PRO A 305 -22.85 -3.97 46.71
N ASN A 306 -23.02 -2.69 46.37
CA ASN A 306 -22.08 -1.65 46.04
C ASN A 306 -21.09 -1.33 47.18
N ARG A 307 -19.81 -1.11 46.86
CA ARG A 307 -18.87 -0.38 47.73
C ARG A 307 -18.03 0.58 46.88
N ASN A 308 -18.55 1.78 46.71
CA ASN A 308 -17.80 2.97 46.33
C ASN A 308 -16.89 3.36 47.50
N GLU A 309 -15.61 3.59 47.23
CA GLU A 309 -14.80 4.64 47.88
C GLU A 309 -13.44 4.74 47.15
N ASN A 310 -13.25 5.80 46.37
CA ASN A 310 -11.93 6.37 46.08
C ASN A 310 -11.50 7.19 47.31
N PRO A 311 -10.19 7.26 47.64
CA PRO A 311 -9.51 8.53 47.34
C PRO A 311 -8.00 8.45 47.00
N HIS A 312 -7.63 9.38 46.11
CA HIS A 312 -6.39 10.19 46.00
C HIS A 312 -5.06 9.61 45.45
N PRO A 313 -4.39 10.34 44.51
CA PRO A 313 -3.07 10.00 43.97
C PRO A 313 -1.93 10.40 44.92
N ASP A 314 -0.94 9.53 45.07
CA ASP A 314 0.51 9.81 45.24
C ASP A 314 1.22 8.63 45.93
N GLN A 315 1.40 7.51 45.23
CA GLN A 315 2.43 6.52 45.57
C GLN A 315 3.08 5.95 44.30
N PRO A 316 4.42 5.99 44.16
CA PRO A 316 5.11 5.32 43.07
C PRO A 316 5.06 3.78 43.25
N PRO A 317 5.07 2.99 42.16
CA PRO A 317 4.99 1.55 42.24
C PRO A 317 6.23 0.94 42.91
N PRO A 318 6.09 -0.17 43.67
CA PRO A 318 7.21 -0.84 44.31
C PRO A 318 8.18 -1.45 43.28
N SER A 319 9.49 -1.33 43.52
CA SER A 319 10.55 -1.89 42.68
C SER A 319 10.65 -3.41 42.82
N TYR A 320 10.90 -4.08 41.70
CA TYR A 320 11.19 -5.52 41.63
C TYR A 320 12.57 -5.82 42.23
N ASP A 321 12.58 -6.37 43.45
CA ASP A 321 13.70 -7.15 43.96
C ASP A 321 13.17 -8.16 45.00
N SER A 322 13.66 -9.41 44.90
CA SER A 322 13.47 -10.57 45.78
C SER A 322 12.23 -11.46 45.58
N LEU A 323 12.32 -12.37 44.61
CA LEU A 323 11.81 -13.74 44.74
C LEU A 323 12.90 -14.73 44.35
N ASN A 324 13.78 -14.99 45.32
CA ASN A 324 14.54 -16.23 45.44
C ASN A 324 14.06 -16.89 46.74
N MET A 325 13.88 -18.21 46.71
CA MET A 325 13.55 -19.13 47.83
C MET A 325 12.06 -19.26 48.21
N ASN A 326 11.32 -20.16 47.56
CA ASN A 326 11.09 -21.55 47.98
C ASN A 326 10.00 -22.20 47.11
#